data_AF-A0A2V9YGM1-F1
#
_entry.id   AF-A0A2V9YGM1-F1
#
_cell.length_a   1.000
_cell.length_b   1.000
_cell.length_c   1.000
_cell.angle_alpha   90.00
_cell.angle_beta   90.00
_cell.angle_gamma   90.00
#
_symmetry.space_group_name_H-M   'P 1'
#
loop_
_entity.id
_entity.type
_entity.pdbx_description
1 polymer ?
#
loop_
_entity_poly.entity_id
_entity_poly.type
_entity_poly.pdbx_seq_one_letter_code
_entity_poly.pdbx_strand_id
1 'polypeptide(L)'
;MWQVIETTRKSRWIWPLSLMATSFAGAAVFVFRGCWHRKMSWPVRAQDYSYQVCMGCGIKRLFDEKSFRSYGPYSYELDRLMAWERGHRLKAHSQAADSSERSAS
;
A
#
# COMPACT_ATOMS: atom_id res chain seq x y z
N MET A 1 10.88 12.89 -59.94
CA MET A 1 11.79 12.40 -58.89
C MET A 1 11.72 13.39 -57.73
N TRP A 2 10.99 13.01 -56.69
CA TRP A 2 10.87 13.56 -55.33
C TRP A 2 11.01 15.06 -55.05
N GLN A 3 9.90 15.65 -54.57
CA GLN A 3 9.87 16.98 -53.95
C GLN A 3 10.47 16.95 -52.55
N VAL A 4 11.36 17.92 -52.28
CA VAL A 4 11.90 18.21 -50.96
C VAL A 4 10.88 19.06 -50.19
N ILE A 5 10.27 18.48 -49.17
CA ILE A 5 9.27 19.14 -48.32
C ILE A 5 10.01 19.94 -47.23
N GLU A 6 9.95 21.27 -47.31
CA GLU A 6 10.43 22.18 -46.26
C GLU A 6 9.51 22.13 -45.02
N THR A 7 10.06 21.74 -43.87
CA THR A 7 9.35 21.77 -42.56
C THR A 7 10.19 22.43 -41.47
N THR A 8 10.73 23.62 -41.72
CA THR A 8 11.71 24.25 -40.80
C THR A 8 11.11 25.06 -39.64
N ARG A 9 9.79 25.34 -39.61
CA ARG A 9 9.20 26.18 -38.54
C ARG A 9 8.65 25.41 -37.31
N LYS A 10 8.30 24.11 -37.44
CA LYS A 10 7.72 23.33 -36.33
C LYS A 10 8.76 22.67 -35.41
N SER A 11 10.02 22.57 -35.85
CA SER A 11 11.08 21.82 -35.15
C SER A 11 11.60 22.47 -33.85
N ARG A 12 11.64 23.82 -33.77
CA ARG A 12 12.27 24.55 -32.65
C ARG A 12 11.60 24.39 -31.28
N TRP A 13 10.30 24.06 -31.23
CA TRP A 13 9.58 23.86 -29.97
C TRP A 13 9.44 22.39 -29.57
N ILE A 14 9.68 21.44 -30.48
CA ILE A 14 9.50 20.01 -30.21
C ILE A 14 10.64 19.48 -29.32
N TRP A 15 11.88 19.95 -29.55
CA TRP A 15 13.04 19.59 -28.74
C TRP A 15 12.93 19.99 -27.25
N PRO A 16 12.66 21.25 -26.89
CA PRO A 16 12.53 21.64 -25.49
C PRO A 16 11.33 20.96 -24.81
N LEU A 17 10.21 20.78 -25.53
CA LEU A 17 9.03 20.09 -25.00
C LEU A 17 9.30 18.60 -24.73
N SER A 18 10.04 17.94 -25.63
CA SER A 18 10.45 16.55 -25.48
C SER A 18 11.42 16.37 -24.30
N LEU A 19 12.37 17.28 -24.11
CA LEU A 19 13.30 17.28 -22.97
C LEU A 19 12.56 17.46 -21.63
N MET A 20 11.63 18.43 -21.57
CA MET A 20 10.77 18.63 -20.40
C MET A 20 9.93 17.38 -20.10
N ALA A 21 9.24 16.82 -21.10
CA ALA A 21 8.40 15.63 -20.93
C ALA A 21 9.21 14.42 -20.43
N THR A 22 10.41 14.20 -20.96
CA THR A 22 11.31 13.12 -20.54
C THR A 22 11.78 13.32 -19.10
N SER A 23 12.06 14.56 -18.69
CA SER A 23 12.47 14.89 -17.33
C SER A 23 11.36 14.63 -16.30
N PHE A 24 10.13 15.04 -16.60
CA PHE A 24 8.96 14.76 -15.74
C PHE A 24 8.65 13.25 -15.66
N ALA A 25 8.78 12.51 -16.76
CA ALA A 25 8.61 11.06 -16.77
C ALA A 25 9.62 10.35 -15.86
N GLY A 26 10.89 10.79 -15.86
CA GLY A 26 11.93 10.24 -14.99
C GLY A 26 11.63 10.44 -13.50
N ALA A 27 11.19 11.63 -13.11
CA ALA A 27 10.82 11.94 -11.72
C ALA A 27 9.61 11.11 -11.23
N ALA A 28 8.60 10.95 -12.09
CA ALA A 28 7.42 10.15 -11.78
C ALA A 28 7.78 8.67 -11.52
N VAL A 29 8.64 8.07 -12.33
CA VAL A 29 9.07 6.68 -12.13
C VAL A 29 9.80 6.50 -10.78
N PHE A 30 10.61 7.47 -10.35
CA PHE A 30 11.28 7.40 -9.06
C PHE A 30 10.30 7.48 -7.87
N VAL A 31 9.30 8.37 -7.95
CA VAL A 31 8.31 8.56 -6.87
C VAL A 31 7.29 7.42 -6.83
N PHE A 32 6.77 6.99 -7.99
CA PHE A 32 5.77 5.90 -8.06
C PHE A 32 6.36 4.50 -7.89
N ARG A 33 7.69 4.35 -7.84
CA ARG A 33 8.35 3.13 -7.33
C ARG A 33 8.31 3.01 -5.81
N GLY A 34 7.80 4.03 -5.10
CA GLY A 34 7.50 3.96 -3.66
C GLY A 34 6.71 2.69 -3.31
N CYS A 35 6.95 2.13 -2.13
CA CYS A 35 6.60 0.76 -1.74
C CYS A 35 5.13 0.35 -2.02
N TRP A 36 4.89 -0.47 -3.06
CA TRP A 36 3.63 -1.22 -3.25
C TRP A 36 3.64 -2.53 -2.45
N HIS A 37 4.06 -2.47 -1.19
CA HIS A 37 3.84 -3.44 -0.11
C HIS A 37 3.65 -4.94 -0.45
N ARG A 38 4.42 -5.48 -1.39
CA ARG A 38 4.49 -6.91 -1.74
C ARG A 38 5.56 -7.66 -0.96
N LYS A 39 6.63 -6.97 -0.55
CA LYS A 39 7.77 -7.57 0.16
C LYS A 39 7.64 -7.28 1.65
N MET A 40 7.03 -8.23 2.35
CA MET A 40 6.90 -8.23 3.80
C MET A 40 7.97 -9.11 4.44
N SER A 41 8.36 -8.75 5.66
CA SER A 41 9.28 -9.53 6.49
C SER A 41 8.65 -10.85 6.89
N TRP A 42 9.48 -11.74 7.45
CA TRP A 42 8.97 -12.87 8.23
C TRP A 42 8.16 -12.33 9.43
N PRO A 43 7.07 -13.01 9.84
CA PRO A 43 6.26 -12.56 10.98
C PRO A 43 7.07 -12.54 12.28
N VAL A 44 6.95 -11.45 13.02
CA VAL A 44 7.58 -11.24 14.33
C VAL A 44 6.48 -11.14 15.37
N ARG A 45 6.72 -11.68 16.57
CA ARG A 45 5.77 -11.65 17.69
C ARG A 45 6.14 -10.56 18.69
N ALA A 46 5.15 -9.80 19.15
CA ALA A 46 5.26 -8.86 20.26
C ALA A 46 3.92 -8.74 21.00
N GLN A 47 3.94 -8.79 22.34
CA GLN A 47 2.76 -8.59 23.19
C GLN A 47 1.54 -9.43 22.78
N ASP A 48 1.75 -10.72 22.50
CA ASP A 48 0.74 -11.67 22.01
C ASP A 48 0.16 -11.43 20.61
N TYR A 49 0.63 -10.40 19.91
CA TYR A 49 0.32 -10.16 18.50
C TYR A 49 1.48 -10.55 17.61
N SER A 50 1.16 -10.97 16.40
CA SER A 50 2.15 -11.20 15.35
C SER A 50 1.95 -10.18 14.24
N TYR A 51 3.05 -9.68 13.69
CA TYR A 51 3.03 -8.64 12.67
C TYR A 51 4.17 -8.83 11.68
N GLN A 52 4.02 -8.24 10.51
CA GLN A 52 5.04 -8.16 9.47
C GLN A 52 5.37 -6.70 9.19
N VAL A 53 6.59 -6.47 8.74
CA VAL A 53 7.10 -5.15 8.37
C VAL A 53 7.46 -5.15 6.90
N CYS A 54 7.12 -4.10 6.16
CA CYS A 54 7.60 -3.96 4.81
C CYS A 54 9.09 -3.68 4.79
N MET A 55 9.83 -4.51 4.06
CA MET A 55 11.27 -4.33 3.89
C MET A 55 11.65 -3.14 2.99
N GLY A 56 10.67 -2.55 2.29
CA GLY A 56 10.89 -1.41 1.40
C GLY A 56 10.72 -0.05 2.07
N CYS A 57 9.75 0.10 2.97
CA CYS A 57 9.53 1.39 3.64
C CYS A 57 9.14 1.30 5.11
N GLY A 58 9.08 0.10 5.71
CA GLY A 58 8.97 -0.05 7.17
C GLY A 58 7.56 -0.01 7.74
N ILE A 59 6.52 0.10 6.91
CA ILE A 59 5.14 0.03 7.41
C ILE A 59 4.85 -1.35 7.99
N LYS A 60 4.03 -1.43 9.04
CA LYS A 60 3.68 -2.68 9.71
C LYS A 60 2.25 -3.09 9.40
N ARG A 61 1.97 -4.39 9.50
CA ARG A 61 0.63 -4.99 9.39
C ARG A 61 0.53 -6.21 10.29
N LEU A 62 -0.64 -6.44 10.87
CA LEU A 62 -0.89 -7.64 11.68
C LEU A 62 -0.84 -8.90 10.82
N PHE A 63 -0.47 -10.01 11.47
CA PHE A 63 -0.32 -11.31 10.86
C PHE A 63 -0.95 -12.37 11.75
N ASP A 64 -1.83 -13.17 11.16
CA ASP A 64 -2.45 -14.30 11.83
C ASP A 64 -1.61 -15.54 11.56
N GLU A 65 -1.04 -16.09 12.63
CA GLU A 65 -0.22 -17.29 12.57
C GLU A 65 -1.03 -18.55 12.26
N LYS A 66 -2.32 -18.58 12.62
CA LYS A 66 -3.16 -19.76 12.43
C LYS A 66 -3.56 -19.91 10.97
N SER A 67 -4.04 -18.83 10.34
CA SER A 67 -4.35 -18.83 8.90
C SER A 67 -3.13 -18.54 8.03
N PHE A 68 -2.00 -18.19 8.64
CA PHE A 68 -0.75 -17.80 7.98
C PHE A 68 -0.94 -16.65 6.99
N ARG A 69 -1.71 -15.62 7.37
CA ARG A 69 -2.08 -14.49 6.52
C ARG A 69 -1.98 -13.16 7.23
N SER A 70 -1.52 -12.13 6.50
CA SER A 70 -1.57 -10.74 6.97
C SER A 70 -3.00 -10.22 6.96
N TYR A 71 -3.40 -9.44 7.97
CA TYR A 71 -4.75 -8.89 8.07
C TYR A 71 -4.74 -7.47 8.67
N GLY A 72 -5.91 -6.82 8.65
CA GLY A 72 -6.08 -5.49 9.21
C GLY A 72 -5.40 -4.35 8.42
N PRO A 73 -5.41 -3.14 9.00
CA PRO A 73 -4.84 -1.95 8.37
C PRO A 73 -3.32 -1.94 8.44
N TYR A 74 -2.72 -1.01 7.71
CA TYR A 74 -1.30 -0.70 7.80
C TYR A 74 -1.06 0.47 8.76
N SER A 75 0.03 0.41 9.52
CA SER A 75 0.48 1.50 10.40
C SER A 75 1.98 1.39 10.66
N TYR A 76 2.65 2.52 10.86
CA TYR A 76 4.03 2.51 11.34
C TYR A 76 4.13 2.23 12.84
N GLU A 77 3.10 2.59 13.59
CA GLU A 77 2.98 2.36 15.03
C GLU A 77 2.29 1.02 15.28
N LEU A 78 2.98 0.12 15.99
CA LEU A 78 2.43 -1.20 16.33
C LEU A 78 1.28 -1.09 17.33
N ASP A 79 1.38 -0.16 18.29
CA ASP A 79 0.35 0.06 19.32
C ASP A 79 -1.01 0.42 18.70
N ARG A 80 -1.01 1.22 17.63
CA ARG A 80 -2.21 1.56 16.88
C ARG A 80 -2.86 0.32 16.23
N LEU A 81 -2.07 -0.63 15.74
CA LEU A 81 -2.57 -1.89 15.19
C LEU A 81 -3.16 -2.78 16.29
N MET A 82 -2.48 -2.88 17.43
CA MET A 82 -2.98 -3.65 18.57
C MET A 82 -4.30 -3.07 19.11
N ALA A 83 -4.39 -1.74 19.24
CA ALA A 83 -5.62 -1.07 19.65
C ALA A 83 -6.78 -1.33 18.67
N TRP A 84 -6.50 -1.30 17.36
CA TRP A 84 -7.48 -1.63 16.33
C TRP A 84 -8.00 -3.07 16.48
N GLU A 85 -7.10 -4.03 16.68
CA GLU A 85 -7.46 -5.45 16.82
C GLU A 85 -8.28 -5.71 18.10
N ARG A 86 -7.90 -5.12 19.23
CA ARG A 86 -8.68 -5.19 20.48
C ARG A 86 -10.10 -4.67 20.27
N GLY A 87 -10.23 -3.52 19.62
CA GLY A 87 -11.54 -2.94 19.31
C GLY A 87 -12.38 -3.82 18.38
N HIS A 88 -11.76 -4.43 17.36
CA HIS A 88 -12.44 -5.34 16.45
C HIS A 88 -12.92 -6.61 17.15
N ARG A 89 -12.09 -7.18 18.03
CA ARG A 89 -12.44 -8.37 18.81
C ARG A 89 -13.60 -8.12 19.76
N LEU A 90 -13.60 -7.00 20.47
CA LEU A 90 -14.71 -6.62 21.37
C LEU A 90 -16.04 -6.49 20.60
N LYS A 91 -16.03 -5.86 19.42
CA LYS A 91 -17.23 -5.73 18.57
C LYS A 91 -17.73 -7.08 18.07
N ALA A 92 -16.84 -7.98 17.68
CA ALA A 92 -17.21 -9.33 17.24
C ALA A 92 -17.89 -10.11 18.39
N HIS A 93 -17.35 -10.01 19.61
CA HIS A 93 -17.96 -10.63 20.79
C HIS A 93 -19.34 -10.05 21.12
N SER A 94 -19.51 -8.73 21.08
CA SER A 94 -20.82 -8.11 21.35
C SER A 94 -21.87 -8.51 20.33
N GLN A 95 -21.50 -8.62 19.05
CA GLN A 95 -22.42 -9.05 17.99
C GLN A 95 -22.82 -10.52 18.11
N ALA A 96 -21.89 -11.39 18.52
CA ALA A 96 -22.20 -12.79 18.77
C ALA A 96 -23.18 -12.96 19.95
N ALA A 97 -23.03 -12.17 21.01
CA ALA A 97 -23.95 -12.16 22.14
C ALA A 97 -25.37 -11.72 21.74
N ASP A 98 -25.49 -10.59 21.04
CA ASP A 98 -26.78 -10.05 20.56
C ASP A 98 -27.47 -11.00 19.57
N SER A 99 -26.71 -11.63 18.67
CA SER A 99 -27.28 -12.63 17.74
C SER A 99 -27.79 -13.87 18.46
N SER A 100 -27.13 -14.33 19.53
CA SER A 100 -27.57 -15.48 20.31
C SER A 100 -28.86 -15.19 21.07
N GLU A 101 -29.02 -13.96 21.57
CA GLU A 101 -30.22 -13.52 22.28
C GLU A 101 -31.43 -13.43 21.34
N ARG A 102 -31.23 -12.93 20.11
CA ARG A 102 -32.28 -12.86 19.09
C ARG A 102 -32.73 -14.21 18.54
N SER A 103 -31.83 -15.21 18.45
CA SER A 103 -32.21 -16.55 17.99
C SER A 103 -32.92 -17.40 19.05
N ALA A 104 -32.92 -16.96 20.31
CA ALA A 104 -33.58 -17.65 21.42
C ALA A 104 -34.98 -17.09 21.75
N SER A 105 -35.43 -16.05 21.04
CA SER A 105 -36.76 -15.43 21.15
C SER A 105 -37.66 -15.85 19.99
#